data_AF-A0A368CP47-F1
#
_entry.id   AF-A0A368CP47-F1
#
_cell.length_a   1.000
_cell.length_b   1.000
_cell.length_c   1.000
_cell.angle_alpha   90.00
_cell.angle_beta   90.00
_cell.angle_gamma   90.00
#
_symmetry.space_group_name_H-M   'P 1'
#
loop_
_entity.id
_entity.type
_entity.pdbx_description
1 polymer ?
#
loop_
_entity_poly.entity_id
_entity_poly.type
_entity_poly.pdbx_seq_one_letter_code
_entity_poly.pdbx_strand_id
1 'polypeptide(L)'
;MTPLLKQPMRFVCNWSAPDAGRDPGYASACVGYMNSGKPMDQFDGFQVVSRVFYPQSGGGMMLVEANSLWHVYQFTGPWTKAFGVSIDVIPALSDEEFVSAEAAIAAAQS
;
A
#
# COMPACT_ATOMS: atom_id res chain seq x y z
N MET A 1 -24.01 -16.28 15.13
CA MET A 1 -23.26 -15.04 14.89
C MET A 1 -22.25 -15.32 13.80
N THR A 2 -22.51 -14.87 12.58
CA THR A 2 -21.48 -14.89 11.52
C THR A 2 -20.33 -14.01 12.02
N PRO A 3 -19.07 -14.49 12.03
CA PRO A 3 -17.96 -13.59 12.28
C PRO A 3 -18.09 -12.45 11.28
N LEU A 4 -18.08 -11.20 11.75
CA LEU A 4 -17.73 -10.10 10.86
C LEU A 4 -16.34 -10.44 10.33
N LEU A 5 -16.27 -11.03 9.14
CA LEU A 5 -15.07 -11.02 8.33
C LEU A 5 -14.69 -9.54 8.29
N LYS A 6 -13.64 -9.16 9.02
CA LYS A 6 -13.12 -7.81 8.98
C LYS A 6 -12.82 -7.54 7.53
N GLN A 7 -13.61 -6.68 6.90
CA GLN A 7 -13.30 -6.22 5.56
C GLN A 7 -11.92 -5.54 5.65
N PRO A 8 -10.97 -5.92 4.79
CA PRO A 8 -9.65 -5.31 4.81
C PRO A 8 -9.78 -3.82 4.48
N MET A 9 -9.05 -2.98 5.19
CA MET A 9 -8.99 -1.55 4.88
C MET A 9 -8.13 -1.31 3.66
N ARG A 10 -8.42 -0.24 2.91
CA ARG A 10 -7.60 0.17 1.76
C ARG A 10 -6.65 1.29 2.14
N PHE A 11 -5.44 1.21 1.61
CA PHE A 11 -4.45 2.26 1.74
C PHE A 11 -3.79 2.54 0.39
N VAL A 12 -3.62 3.82 0.09
CA VAL A 12 -2.71 4.29 -0.94
C VAL A 12 -1.35 4.53 -0.29
N CYS A 13 -0.31 3.91 -0.81
CA CYS A 13 1.06 4.09 -0.38
C CYS A 13 1.84 4.79 -1.50
N ASN A 14 2.04 6.10 -1.35
CA ASN A 14 2.93 6.85 -2.23
C ASN A 14 4.36 6.72 -1.71
N TRP A 15 5.32 6.44 -2.59
CA TRP A 15 6.72 6.37 -2.17
C TRP A 15 7.67 7.16 -3.04
N SER A 16 8.79 7.55 -2.44
CA SER A 16 9.95 8.12 -3.12
C SER A 16 11.24 7.53 -2.54
N ALA A 17 12.16 7.17 -3.42
CA ALA A 17 13.53 6.82 -3.07
C ALA A 17 14.38 8.09 -2.90
N PRO A 18 15.44 8.05 -2.08
CA PRO A 18 16.43 9.12 -2.02
C PRO A 18 17.02 9.42 -3.39
N ASP A 19 17.40 10.69 -3.61
CA ASP A 19 18.05 11.17 -4.83
C ASP A 19 17.35 10.77 -6.14
N ALA A 20 16.00 10.69 -6.09
CA ALA A 20 15.17 10.25 -7.20
C ALA A 20 15.56 8.86 -7.75
N GLY A 21 16.00 7.95 -6.87
CA GLY A 21 16.28 6.55 -7.25
C GLY A 21 17.51 6.39 -8.13
N ARG A 22 18.42 7.36 -8.15
CA ARG A 22 19.70 7.28 -8.88
C ARG A 22 20.67 6.24 -8.32
N ASP A 23 20.43 5.75 -7.11
CA ASP A 23 21.17 4.62 -6.54
C ASP A 23 20.86 3.33 -7.32
N PRO A 24 21.85 2.72 -8.00
CA PRO A 24 21.66 1.46 -8.71
C PRO A 24 21.27 0.30 -7.78
N GLY A 25 21.61 0.38 -6.48
CA GLY A 25 21.24 -0.61 -5.48
C GLY A 25 19.72 -0.71 -5.28
N TYR A 26 19.02 0.43 -5.20
CA TYR A 26 17.56 0.48 -5.10
C TYR A 26 16.89 -0.15 -6.33
N ALA A 27 17.28 0.28 -7.53
CA ALA A 27 16.71 -0.23 -8.76
C ALA A 27 16.93 -1.75 -8.90
N SER A 28 18.15 -2.23 -8.61
CA SER A 28 18.46 -3.66 -8.62
C SER A 28 17.63 -4.44 -7.61
N ALA A 29 17.39 -3.89 -6.42
CA ALA A 29 16.56 -4.53 -5.40
C ALA A 29 15.09 -4.64 -5.83
N CYS A 30 14.51 -3.58 -6.41
CA CYS A 30 13.15 -3.63 -6.94
C CYS A 30 12.99 -4.66 -8.06
N VAL A 31 13.94 -4.70 -9.01
CA VAL A 31 13.94 -5.68 -10.10
C VAL A 31 14.08 -7.10 -9.55
N GLY A 32 15.02 -7.33 -8.62
CA GLY A 32 15.21 -8.62 -7.96
C GLY A 32 13.95 -9.11 -7.23
N TYR A 33 13.28 -8.21 -6.52
CA TYR A 33 12.02 -8.49 -5.83
C TYR A 33 10.88 -8.87 -6.80
N MET A 34 10.79 -8.19 -7.94
CA MET A 34 9.79 -8.50 -8.98
C MET A 34 10.07 -9.87 -9.62
N ASN A 35 11.33 -10.16 -9.94
CA ASN A 35 11.75 -11.40 -10.57
C ASN A 35 11.68 -12.61 -9.63
N SER A 36 11.72 -12.42 -8.31
CA SER A 36 11.53 -13.49 -7.33
C SER A 36 10.06 -13.85 -7.08
N GLY A 37 9.14 -13.27 -7.87
CA GLY A 37 7.71 -13.55 -7.76
C GLY A 37 7.00 -12.69 -6.71
N LYS A 38 7.65 -11.63 -6.19
CA LYS A 38 7.06 -10.66 -5.25
C LYS A 38 6.52 -11.33 -3.98
N PRO A 39 7.36 -12.06 -3.22
CA PRO A 39 6.90 -12.97 -2.16
C PRO A 39 6.20 -12.28 -0.98
N MET A 40 6.32 -10.96 -0.85
CA MET A 40 5.65 -10.18 0.21
C MET A 40 4.47 -9.35 -0.32
N ASP A 41 4.09 -9.48 -1.60
CA ASP A 41 2.90 -8.81 -2.14
C ASP A 41 1.61 -9.40 -1.55
N GLN A 42 1.68 -10.56 -0.89
CA GLN A 42 0.58 -11.17 -0.18
C GLN A 42 1.07 -11.92 1.07
N PHE A 43 0.48 -11.64 2.22
CA PHE A 43 0.63 -12.41 3.46
C PHE A 43 -0.63 -12.28 4.32
N ASP A 44 -0.69 -12.97 5.46
CA ASP A 44 -1.88 -12.91 6.32
C ASP A 44 -2.19 -11.46 6.74
N GLY A 45 -3.39 -10.99 6.38
CA GLY A 45 -3.83 -9.62 6.64
C GLY A 45 -3.26 -8.53 5.73
N PHE A 46 -2.62 -8.86 4.60
CA PHE A 46 -2.08 -7.89 3.65
C PHE A 46 -2.07 -8.38 2.19
N GLN A 47 -2.39 -7.49 1.26
CA GLN A 47 -2.23 -7.71 -0.17
C GLN A 47 -1.91 -6.40 -0.91
N VAL A 48 -0.97 -6.44 -1.85
CA VAL A 48 -0.81 -5.41 -2.88
C VAL A 48 -1.84 -5.65 -3.98
N VAL A 49 -2.72 -4.67 -4.19
CA VAL A 49 -3.76 -4.70 -5.23
C VAL A 49 -3.18 -4.21 -6.56
N SER A 50 -2.42 -3.12 -6.50
CA SER A 50 -1.79 -2.53 -7.68
C SER A 50 -0.50 -1.81 -7.31
N ARG A 51 0.44 -1.73 -8.27
CA ARG A 51 1.72 -1.04 -8.14
C ARG A 51 2.05 -0.32 -9.44
N VAL A 52 2.47 0.93 -9.34
CA VAL A 52 2.99 1.74 -10.45
C VAL A 52 4.31 2.37 -10.03
N PHE A 53 5.30 2.31 -10.93
CA PHE A 53 6.59 2.98 -10.74
C PHE A 53 6.63 4.31 -11.49
N TYR A 54 7.34 5.28 -10.92
CA TYR A 54 7.65 6.57 -11.53
C TYR A 54 9.18 6.67 -11.73
N PRO A 55 9.74 6.08 -12.83
CA PRO A 55 11.19 6.01 -13.00
C PRO A 55 11.88 7.37 -13.07
N GLN A 56 11.18 8.39 -13.59
CA GLN A 56 11.75 9.73 -13.79
C GLN A 56 11.85 10.56 -12.50
N SER A 57 10.99 10.27 -11.52
CA SER A 57 10.99 10.95 -10.21
C SER A 57 11.50 10.06 -9.07
N GLY A 58 11.85 8.80 -9.35
CA GLY A 58 12.39 7.87 -8.37
C GLY A 58 11.39 7.43 -7.33
N GLY A 59 10.15 7.13 -7.73
CA GLY A 59 9.09 6.80 -6.77
C GLY A 59 8.02 5.90 -7.36
N GLY A 60 6.82 5.98 -6.79
CA GLY A 60 5.66 5.26 -7.28
C GLY A 60 4.46 5.35 -6.36
N MET A 61 3.42 4.57 -6.69
CA MET A 61 2.23 4.41 -5.88
C MET A 61 1.79 2.94 -5.84
N MET A 62 1.34 2.50 -4.67
CA MET A 62 0.71 1.20 -4.46
C MET A 62 -0.67 1.38 -3.85
N LEU A 63 -1.63 0.63 -4.35
CA LEU A 63 -2.89 0.37 -3.65
C LEU A 63 -2.74 -0.95 -2.90
N VAL A 64 -3.02 -0.95 -1.61
CA VAL A 64 -2.94 -2.15 -0.76
C VAL A 64 -4.22 -2.34 0.04
N GLU A 65 -4.54 -3.60 0.30
CA GLU A 65 -5.56 -4.02 1.26
C GLU A 65 -4.86 -4.59 2.49
N ALA A 66 -5.28 -4.14 3.68
CA ALA A 66 -4.64 -4.53 4.92
C ALA A 66 -5.59 -4.51 6.12
N ASN A 67 -5.37 -5.42 7.07
CA ASN A 67 -6.14 -5.48 8.31
C ASN A 67 -5.80 -4.34 9.28
N SER A 68 -4.63 -3.71 9.13
CA SER A 68 -4.18 -2.56 9.92
C SER A 68 -2.92 -1.91 9.34
N LEU A 69 -2.60 -0.70 9.79
CA LEU A 69 -1.33 -0.02 9.47
C LEU A 69 -0.10 -0.83 9.88
N TRP A 70 -0.21 -1.73 10.87
CA TRP A 70 0.87 -2.64 11.23
C TRP A 70 1.28 -3.53 10.04
N HIS A 71 0.30 -4.09 9.32
CA HIS A 71 0.56 -4.92 8.15
C HIS A 71 1.18 -4.10 7.01
N VAL A 72 0.71 -2.86 6.80
CA VAL A 72 1.34 -1.93 5.84
C VAL A 72 2.80 -1.64 6.23
N TYR A 73 3.09 -1.46 7.52
CA TYR A 73 4.44 -1.24 8.01
C TYR A 73 5.34 -2.47 7.85
N GLN A 74 4.82 -3.69 8.02
CA GLN A 74 5.56 -4.93 7.76
C GLN A 74 6.02 -5.02 6.30
N PHE A 75 5.16 -4.63 5.35
CA PHE A 75 5.51 -4.60 3.93
C PHE A 75 6.51 -3.48 3.59
N THR A 76 6.30 -2.26 4.11
CA THR A 76 7.09 -1.08 3.74
C THR A 76 8.40 -0.94 4.51
N GLY A 77 8.49 -1.48 5.72
CA GLY A 77 9.63 -1.37 6.63
C GLY A 77 10.98 -1.82 6.05
N PRO A 78 11.08 -2.94 5.33
CA PRO A 78 12.33 -3.33 4.67
C PRO A 78 12.85 -2.26 3.70
N TRP A 79 11.96 -1.61 2.94
CA TRP A 79 12.32 -0.60 1.95
C TRP A 79 12.78 0.70 2.60
N THR A 80 12.06 1.15 3.63
CA THR A 80 12.42 2.37 4.36
C THR A 80 13.73 2.21 5.12
N LYS A 81 13.99 1.04 5.70
CA LYS A 81 15.21 0.75 6.47
C LYS A 81 16.43 0.46 5.60
N ALA A 82 16.28 -0.28 4.51
CA ALA A 82 17.41 -0.69 3.68
C ALA A 82 17.81 0.36 2.65
N PHE A 83 16.85 1.13 2.12
CA PHE A 83 17.07 2.04 0.98
C PHE A 83 16.68 3.49 1.28
N GLY A 84 16.25 3.81 2.51
CA GLY A 84 15.82 5.16 2.88
C GLY A 84 14.57 5.64 2.15
N VAL A 85 13.76 4.72 1.61
CA VAL A 85 12.51 5.06 0.92
C VAL A 85 11.57 5.78 1.89
N SER A 86 11.02 6.91 1.45
CA SER A 86 9.94 7.61 2.16
C SER A 86 8.59 7.07 1.68
N ILE A 87 7.67 6.85 2.61
CA ILE A 87 6.32 6.34 2.33
C ILE A 87 5.30 7.29 2.97
N ASP A 88 4.35 7.76 2.18
CA ASP A 88 3.13 8.41 2.65
C ASP A 88 1.96 7.42 2.53
N VAL A 89 1.29 7.15 3.65
CA VAL A 89 0.22 6.13 3.75
C VAL A 89 -1.11 6.83 3.99
N ILE A 90 -1.99 6.75 3.01
CA ILE A 90 -3.29 7.43 2.99
C ILE A 90 -4.39 6.37 3.09
N PRO A 91 -5.22 6.36 4.16
CA PRO A 91 -6.41 5.52 4.21
C PRO A 91 -7.38 5.89 3.09
N ALA A 92 -7.98 4.89 2.46
CA ALA A 92 -8.89 5.06 1.32
C ALA A 92 -10.13 4.17 1.46
N LEU A 93 -11.19 4.52 0.73
CA LEU A 93 -12.40 3.73 0.57
C LEU A 93 -12.49 3.22 -0.88
N SER A 94 -13.09 2.05 -1.07
CA SER A 94 -13.61 1.65 -2.38
C SER A 94 -14.86 2.45 -2.74
N ASP A 95 -15.30 2.33 -3.99
CA ASP A 95 -16.54 2.93 -4.47
C ASP A 95 -17.73 2.45 -3.62
N GLU A 96 -17.83 1.15 -3.33
CA GLU A 96 -18.91 0.57 -2.52
C GLU A 96 -18.89 1.04 -1.06
N GLU A 97 -17.69 1.15 -0.47
CA GLU A 97 -17.51 1.66 0.89
C GLU A 97 -17.90 3.13 0.99
N PHE A 98 -17.48 3.93 0.01
CA PHE A 98 -17.83 5.35 -0.08
C PHE A 98 -19.35 5.55 -0.23
N VAL A 99 -19.98 4.83 -1.17
CA VAL A 99 -21.45 4.90 -1.38
C VAL A 99 -22.20 4.48 -0.10
N SER A 100 -21.74 3.41 0.56
CA SER A 100 -22.37 2.93 1.81
C SER A 100 -22.21 3.94 2.95
N ALA A 101 -21.04 4.59 3.05
CA ALA A 101 -20.78 5.60 4.07
C ALA A 101 -21.67 6.84 3.88
N GLU A 102 -21.77 7.36 2.65
CA GLU A 102 -22.62 8.52 2.34
C GLU A 102 -24.09 8.25 2.62
N ALA A 103 -24.59 7.06 2.27
CA ALA A 103 -25.96 6.66 2.58
C ALA A 103 -26.24 6.63 4.10
N ALA A 104 -25.30 6.10 4.89
CA ALA A 104 -25.42 6.07 6.35
C ALA A 104 -25.34 7.48 6.98
N ILE A 105 -24.47 8.35 6.46
CA ILE A 105 -24.36 9.74 6.90
C ILE A 105 -25.67 10.49 6.66
N ALA A 106 -26.24 10.37 5.45
CA ALA A 106 -27.51 10.99 5.11
C ALA A 106 -28.66 10.53 6.04
N ALA A 107 -28.74 9.23 6.33
CA ALA A 107 -29.74 8.68 7.24
C ALA A 107 -29.57 9.11 8.71
N ALA A 108 -28.34 9.40 9.14
CA ALA A 108 -28.07 9.86 10.51
C ALA A 108 -28.40 11.35 10.72
N GLN A 109 -28.61 12.11 9.65
CA GLN A 109 -28.91 13.54 9.69
C GLN A 109 -30.42 13.86 9.58
N SER A 110 -31.26 12.84 9.33
CA SER A 110 -32.72 12.93 9.25
C SER A 110 -33.39 12.57 10.58
#